data_AF-A0A967AK93-F1
#
_entry.id   AF-A0A967AK93-F1
#
_cell.length_a   1.000
_cell.length_b   1.000
_cell.length_c   1.000
_cell.angle_alpha   90.00
_cell.angle_beta   90.00
_cell.angle_gamma   90.00
#
_symmetry.space_group_name_H-M   'P 1'
#
loop_
_entity.id
_entity.type
_entity.pdbx_description
1 polymer ?
#
loop_
_entity_poly.entity_id
_entity_poly.type
_entity_poly.pdbx_seq_one_letter_code
_entity_poly.pdbx_strand_id
1 'polypeptide(L)'
;MSKANGKRPSLLQLKSIGPKGGRYRKHFLQLAGLGVRDLCVQGPDLLILAGPTMSLDGPVKVFRWKGGADPKGECIVGKKDLDCLLEIPHGPDIGHAEGLTLFSSNGRSPDSLMVVYDSIPKKRQSDASTVTAYLFPLTNANK
;
A
#
# COMPACT_ATOMS: atom_id res chain seq x y z
N MET A 1 -14.94 33.44 -30.52
CA MET A 1 -14.62 32.02 -30.27
C MET A 1 -13.16 31.90 -29.85
N SER A 2 -12.90 31.62 -28.57
CA SER A 2 -11.56 31.43 -28.00
C SER A 2 -11.05 30.04 -28.36
N LYS A 3 -9.87 29.93 -28.99
CA LYS A 3 -9.21 28.65 -29.23
C LYS A 3 -8.63 28.13 -27.91
N ALA A 4 -9.12 26.98 -27.46
CA ALA A 4 -8.55 26.25 -26.34
C ALA A 4 -7.08 25.88 -26.64
N ASN A 5 -6.18 26.26 -25.74
CA ASN A 5 -4.76 25.97 -25.84
C ASN A 5 -4.53 24.49 -25.48
N GLY A 6 -4.50 23.62 -26.49
CA GLY A 6 -4.33 22.18 -26.34
C GLY A 6 -2.94 21.80 -25.84
N LYS A 7 -2.74 21.77 -24.52
CA LYS A 7 -1.56 21.13 -23.91
C LYS A 7 -1.61 19.63 -24.24
N ARG A 8 -0.69 19.16 -25.08
CA ARG A 8 -0.48 17.73 -25.31
C ARG A 8 -0.09 17.08 -23.98
N PRO A 9 -0.59 15.86 -23.67
CA PRO A 9 -0.15 15.15 -22.48
C PRO A 9 1.37 14.97 -22.53
N SER A 10 2.06 15.46 -21.49
CA SER A 10 3.50 15.30 -21.33
C SER A 10 3.82 13.95 -20.72
N LEU A 11 4.91 13.33 -21.14
CA LEU A 11 5.45 12.15 -20.45
C LEU A 11 5.86 12.52 -19.03
N LEU A 12 5.43 11.72 -18.05
CA LEU A 12 5.93 11.83 -16.69
C LEU A 12 7.42 11.44 -16.69
N GLN A 13 8.25 12.28 -16.08
CA GLN A 13 9.67 11.99 -15.86
C GLN A 13 9.95 11.91 -14.37
N LEU A 14 10.76 10.93 -13.97
CA LEU A 14 11.23 10.82 -12.59
C LEU A 14 12.01 12.09 -12.21
N LYS A 15 11.66 12.70 -11.09
CA LYS A 15 12.41 13.85 -10.55
C LYS A 15 13.82 13.38 -10.14
N SER A 16 14.84 14.20 -10.40
CA SER A 16 16.18 13.95 -9.84
C SER A 16 16.15 14.14 -8.33
N ILE A 17 16.74 13.18 -7.62
CA ILE A 17 16.81 13.12 -6.16
C ILE A 17 18.25 12.95 -5.70
N GLY A 18 18.55 13.48 -4.50
CA GLY A 18 19.86 13.40 -3.87
C GLY A 18 20.97 14.20 -4.59
N PRO A 19 22.18 14.23 -4.01
CA PRO A 19 23.29 15.08 -4.48
C PRO A 19 23.85 14.70 -5.86
N LYS A 20 23.65 13.45 -6.30
CA LYS A 20 24.11 12.95 -7.60
C LYS A 20 23.03 12.98 -8.69
N GLY A 21 21.86 13.57 -8.41
CA GLY A 21 20.77 13.69 -9.38
C GLY A 21 20.17 12.35 -9.84
N GLY A 22 20.27 11.30 -9.01
CA GLY A 22 19.71 9.98 -9.30
C GLY A 22 18.19 10.02 -9.51
N ARG A 23 17.62 9.02 -10.18
CA ARG A 23 16.18 9.01 -10.50
C ARG A 23 15.35 8.13 -9.58
N TYR A 24 15.98 7.27 -8.79
CA TYR A 24 15.35 6.39 -7.80
C TYR A 24 16.34 6.04 -6.68
N ARG A 25 15.82 5.54 -5.56
CA ARG A 25 16.59 4.92 -4.46
C ARG A 25 16.13 3.47 -4.33
N LYS A 26 17.06 2.56 -4.08
CA LYS A 26 16.73 1.16 -3.80
C LYS A 26 16.66 0.91 -2.30
N HIS A 27 15.61 0.24 -1.88
CA HIS A 27 15.44 -0.21 -0.48
C HIS A 27 15.16 -1.71 -0.48
N PHE A 28 15.77 -2.42 0.46
CA PHE A 28 15.52 -3.84 0.68
C PHE A 28 14.85 -4.02 2.04
N LEU A 29 13.72 -4.71 2.07
CA LEU A 29 12.93 -4.88 3.27
C LEU A 29 12.77 -6.37 3.57
N GLN A 30 13.01 -6.77 4.82
CA GLN A 30 12.82 -8.15 5.25
C GLN A 30 11.34 -8.43 5.56
N LEU A 31 10.55 -8.69 4.50
CA LEU A 31 9.10 -8.94 4.57
C LEU A 31 8.75 -10.42 4.82
N ALA A 32 9.66 -11.19 5.44
CA ALA A 32 9.48 -12.61 5.74
C ALA A 32 9.16 -13.48 4.50
N GLY A 33 9.80 -13.18 3.36
CA GLY A 33 9.59 -13.89 2.09
C GLY A 33 8.37 -13.43 1.29
N LEU A 34 7.62 -12.43 1.77
CA LEU A 34 6.49 -11.83 1.06
C LEU A 34 6.95 -10.72 0.11
N GLY A 35 6.24 -10.57 -1.01
CA GLY A 35 6.42 -9.48 -1.97
C GLY A 35 5.52 -8.29 -1.66
N VAL A 36 5.93 -7.09 -2.09
CA VAL A 36 5.12 -5.86 -1.98
C VAL A 36 3.94 -5.94 -2.94
N ARG A 37 2.74 -5.66 -2.44
CA ARG A 37 1.48 -5.60 -3.20
C ARG A 37 1.00 -4.16 -3.37
N ASP A 38 1.04 -3.39 -2.30
CA ASP A 38 0.71 -1.96 -2.36
C ASP A 38 1.42 -1.18 -1.23
N LEU A 39 1.50 0.14 -1.40
CA LEU A 39 2.20 1.07 -0.52
C LEU A 39 1.28 2.24 -0.16
N CYS A 40 1.16 2.55 1.12
CA CYS A 40 0.41 3.71 1.59
C CYS A 40 1.24 4.56 2.55
N VAL A 41 1.38 5.85 2.24
CA VAL A 41 2.09 6.80 3.10
C VAL A 41 1.18 7.19 4.27
N GLN A 42 1.68 7.06 5.50
CA GLN A 42 1.03 7.51 6.72
C GLN A 42 1.95 8.45 7.49
N GLY A 43 1.86 9.76 7.20
CA GLY A 43 2.76 10.75 7.78
C GLY A 43 4.22 10.44 7.40
N PRO A 44 5.14 10.26 8.37
CA PRO A 44 6.53 9.91 8.08
C PRO A 44 6.72 8.42 7.73
N ASP A 45 5.71 7.58 8.00
CA ASP A 45 5.82 6.14 7.89
C ASP A 45 5.28 5.64 6.54
N LEU A 46 5.77 4.47 6.14
CA LEU A 46 5.27 3.76 4.97
C LEU A 46 4.60 2.47 5.42
N LEU A 47 3.31 2.33 5.10
CA LEU A 47 2.57 1.09 5.23
C LEU A 47 2.71 0.26 3.97
N ILE A 48 2.90 -1.05 4.14
CA ILE A 48 3.24 -1.97 3.06
C ILE A 48 2.32 -3.17 3.19
N LEU A 49 1.45 -3.37 2.20
CA LEU A 49 0.75 -4.64 2.03
C LEU A 49 1.73 -5.61 1.38
N ALA A 50 1.97 -6.73 2.05
CA ALA A 50 2.85 -7.78 1.58
C ALA A 50 2.10 -9.10 1.51
N GLY A 51 2.31 -9.85 0.43
CA GLY A 51 1.70 -11.16 0.22
C GLY A 51 2.60 -12.08 -0.61
N PRO A 52 2.17 -13.31 -0.92
CA PRO A 52 2.90 -14.22 -1.82
C PRO A 52 3.16 -13.52 -3.16
N THR A 53 4.28 -13.79 -3.85
CA THR A 53 4.64 -13.10 -5.12
C THR A 53 3.96 -13.68 -6.37
N MET A 54 3.48 -14.92 -6.28
CA MET A 54 2.71 -15.59 -7.32
C MET A 54 1.23 -15.71 -6.91
N SER A 55 0.38 -16.25 -7.77
CA SER A 55 -1.04 -16.56 -7.51
C SER A 55 -1.24 -17.72 -6.52
N LEU A 56 -0.32 -17.88 -5.57
CA LEU A 56 -0.42 -18.84 -4.50
C LEU A 56 -1.19 -18.21 -3.36
N ASP A 57 -2.10 -18.99 -2.77
CA ASP A 57 -2.64 -18.65 -1.47
C ASP A 57 -1.53 -18.70 -0.41
N GLY A 58 -1.50 -17.69 0.45
CA GLY A 58 -0.53 -17.62 1.53
C GLY A 58 -0.66 -16.34 2.34
N PRO A 59 0.16 -16.20 3.40
CA PRO A 59 0.02 -15.13 4.36
C PRO A 59 0.07 -13.75 3.72
N VAL A 60 -0.90 -12.91 4.07
CA VAL A 60 -0.94 -11.49 3.70
C VAL A 60 -0.80 -10.67 4.98
N LYS A 61 0.09 -9.67 4.96
CA LYS A 61 0.43 -8.87 6.14
C LYS A 61 0.55 -7.40 5.77
N VAL A 62 0.24 -6.52 6.72
CA VAL A 62 0.56 -5.09 6.64
C VAL A 62 1.74 -4.80 7.54
N PHE A 63 2.84 -4.34 6.95
CA PHE A 63 4.01 -3.86 7.68
C PHE A 63 4.02 -2.35 7.75
N ARG A 64 4.55 -1.79 8.85
CA ARG A 64 4.90 -0.38 8.97
C ARG A 64 6.41 -0.25 9.00
N TRP A 65 6.94 0.47 8.02
CA TRP A 65 8.29 0.98 8.04
C TRP A 65 8.28 2.39 8.62
N LYS A 66 8.76 2.52 9.86
CA LYS A 66 8.88 3.82 10.53
C LYS A 66 9.86 4.72 9.79
N GLY A 67 9.43 5.94 9.44
CA GLY A 67 10.23 6.86 8.63
C GLY A 67 10.40 6.46 7.16
N GLY A 68 9.68 5.43 6.69
CA GLY A 68 9.82 4.87 5.35
C GLY A 68 9.28 5.76 4.22
N ALA A 69 8.54 6.83 4.53
CA ALA A 69 8.01 7.73 3.51
C ALA A 69 9.09 8.65 2.89
N ASP A 70 10.13 8.98 3.65
CA ASP A 70 11.29 9.77 3.17
C ASP A 70 12.60 9.32 3.85
N PRO A 71 13.08 8.11 3.53
CA PRO A 71 14.36 7.64 4.05
C PRO A 71 15.49 8.51 3.51
N LYS A 72 16.44 8.93 4.37
CA LYS A 72 17.53 9.85 4.00
C LYS A 72 18.46 9.33 2.89
N GLY A 73 18.48 8.02 2.65
CA GLY A 73 19.26 7.35 1.61
C GLY A 73 18.75 5.94 1.36
N GLU A 74 19.44 5.19 0.52
CA GLU A 74 19.18 3.76 0.30
C GLU A 74 19.34 2.96 1.61
N CYS A 75 18.50 1.95 1.82
CA CYS A 75 18.44 1.24 3.11
C CYS A 75 18.21 -0.26 2.93
N ILE A 76 18.77 -1.03 3.86
CA ILE A 76 18.38 -2.42 4.12
C ILE A 76 17.65 -2.40 5.47
N VAL A 77 16.36 -2.70 5.46
CA VAL A 77 15.47 -2.63 6.61
C VAL A 77 15.24 -4.05 7.13
N GLY A 78 15.74 -4.30 8.34
CA GLY A 78 15.59 -5.60 9.00
C GLY A 78 14.22 -5.75 9.65
N LYS A 79 13.90 -6.98 10.07
CA LYS A 79 12.65 -7.32 10.77
C LYS A 79 12.36 -6.44 11.99
N LYS A 80 13.40 -6.00 12.71
CA LYS A 80 13.27 -5.15 13.91
C LYS A 80 12.79 -3.72 13.61
N ASP A 81 12.96 -3.26 12.37
CA ASP A 81 12.60 -1.91 11.92
C ASP A 81 11.30 -1.91 11.09
N LEU A 82 10.61 -3.07 11.05
CA LEU A 82 9.34 -3.30 10.39
C LEU A 82 8.33 -3.87 11.38
N ASP A 83 7.37 -3.03 11.79
CA ASP A 83 6.29 -3.49 12.66
C ASP A 83 5.26 -4.23 11.81
N CYS A 84 4.94 -5.49 12.15
CA CYS A 84 3.80 -6.18 11.56
C CYS A 84 2.52 -5.69 12.24
N LEU A 85 1.77 -4.82 11.56
CA LEU A 85 0.57 -4.19 12.12
C LEU A 85 -0.63 -5.13 12.11
N LEU A 86 -0.85 -5.81 10.98
CA LEU A 86 -2.05 -6.61 10.74
C LEU A 86 -1.68 -7.86 9.95
N GLU A 87 -2.39 -8.95 10.25
CA GLU A 87 -2.51 -10.09 9.34
C GLU A 87 -3.84 -9.95 8.61
N ILE A 88 -3.79 -9.99 7.28
CA ILE A 88 -4.96 -9.80 6.43
C ILE A 88 -5.53 -11.18 6.08
N PRO A 89 -6.84 -11.39 6.24
CA PRO A 89 -7.50 -12.62 5.82
C PRO A 89 -7.21 -12.91 4.35
N HIS A 90 -6.88 -14.17 4.06
CA HIS A 90 -6.55 -14.68 2.74
C HIS A 90 -7.12 -16.09 2.57
N GLY A 91 -7.24 -16.53 1.32
CA GLY A 91 -7.66 -17.86 0.95
C GLY A 91 -8.65 -17.87 -0.23
N PRO A 92 -9.00 -19.05 -0.74
CA PRO A 92 -9.75 -19.22 -1.98
C PRO A 92 -11.11 -18.49 -2.00
N ASP A 93 -11.78 -18.44 -0.84
CA ASP A 93 -13.12 -17.88 -0.70
C ASP A 93 -13.14 -16.39 -0.30
N ILE A 94 -11.97 -15.73 -0.26
CA ILE A 94 -11.83 -14.32 0.10
C ILE A 94 -11.17 -13.53 -1.04
N GLY A 95 -10.25 -14.18 -1.76
CA GLY A 95 -9.43 -13.57 -2.80
C GLY A 95 -8.09 -13.05 -2.27
N HIS A 96 -7.36 -12.32 -3.12
CA HIS A 96 -6.06 -11.76 -2.78
C HIS A 96 -6.15 -10.25 -2.54
N ALA A 97 -5.65 -9.79 -1.39
CA ALA A 97 -5.56 -8.36 -1.13
C ALA A 97 -4.48 -7.74 -2.03
N GLU A 98 -4.85 -6.73 -2.80
CA GLU A 98 -3.96 -6.07 -3.77
C GLU A 98 -3.88 -4.54 -3.58
N GLY A 99 -4.74 -3.95 -2.75
CA GLY A 99 -4.70 -2.52 -2.49
C GLY A 99 -5.00 -2.17 -1.05
N LEU A 100 -4.36 -1.12 -0.54
CA LEU A 100 -4.57 -0.57 0.79
C LEU A 100 -4.65 0.96 0.75
N THR A 101 -5.50 1.54 1.59
CA THR A 101 -5.48 2.99 1.81
C THR A 101 -5.97 3.34 3.21
N LEU A 102 -5.56 4.51 3.69
CA LEU A 102 -6.08 5.09 4.91
C LEU A 102 -7.56 5.48 4.70
N PHE A 103 -8.42 5.10 5.64
CA PHE A 103 -9.84 5.43 5.63
C PHE A 103 -10.25 6.08 6.96
N SER A 104 -11.15 7.06 6.86
CA SER A 104 -11.71 7.77 8.01
C SER A 104 -13.21 7.60 8.02
N SER A 105 -13.74 6.86 8.99
CA SER A 105 -15.19 6.67 9.12
C SER A 105 -15.96 7.97 9.41
N ASN A 106 -15.29 8.94 10.06
CA ASN A 106 -15.87 10.22 10.48
C ASN A 106 -15.39 11.43 9.63
N GLY A 107 -14.57 11.18 8.61
CA GLY A 107 -14.05 12.21 7.70
C GLY A 107 -13.00 13.15 8.31
N ARG A 108 -12.45 12.86 9.50
CA ARG A 108 -11.46 13.73 10.17
C ARG A 108 -10.05 13.16 10.10
N SER A 109 -9.86 12.00 10.70
CA SER A 109 -8.56 11.33 10.78
C SER A 109 -8.73 9.87 10.42
N PRO A 110 -7.77 9.25 9.69
CA PRO A 110 -7.83 7.83 9.44
C PRO A 110 -7.85 7.03 10.73
N ASP A 111 -8.89 6.20 10.88
CA ASP A 111 -9.10 5.29 12.00
C ASP A 111 -9.04 3.83 11.56
N SER A 112 -8.90 3.61 10.25
CA SER A 112 -8.91 2.29 9.65
C SER A 112 -8.07 2.25 8.37
N LEU A 113 -7.71 1.03 7.97
CA LEU A 113 -7.22 0.72 6.65
C LEU A 113 -8.35 0.10 5.84
N MET A 114 -8.62 0.68 4.67
CA MET A 114 -9.45 0.06 3.66
C MET A 114 -8.59 -0.82 2.78
N VAL A 115 -8.94 -2.09 2.66
CA VAL A 115 -8.24 -3.09 1.87
C VAL A 115 -9.17 -3.62 0.80
N VAL A 116 -8.68 -3.66 -0.44
CA VAL A 116 -9.38 -4.18 -1.61
C VAL A 116 -8.75 -5.47 -2.10
N TYR A 117 -9.59 -6.35 -2.62
CA TYR A 117 -9.23 -7.68 -3.09
C TYR A 117 -9.44 -7.79 -4.61
N ASP A 118 -8.54 -8.45 -5.33
CA ASP A 118 -8.56 -8.58 -6.80
C ASP A 118 -9.70 -9.45 -7.32
N SER A 119 -10.12 -10.39 -6.48
CA SER A 119 -11.11 -11.40 -6.77
C SER A 119 -12.06 -11.43 -5.58
N ILE A 120 -13.32 -11.12 -5.87
CA ILE A 120 -14.38 -11.19 -4.88
C ILE A 120 -15.26 -12.37 -5.30
N PRO A 121 -15.51 -13.36 -4.42
CA PRO A 121 -16.46 -14.43 -4.74
C PRO A 121 -17.80 -13.81 -5.15
N LYS A 122 -18.48 -14.38 -6.16
CA LYS A 122 -19.75 -13.84 -6.70
C LYS A 122 -20.80 -13.47 -5.64
N LYS A 123 -20.77 -14.13 -4.47
CA LYS A 123 -21.63 -13.85 -3.31
C LYS A 123 -21.39 -12.48 -2.64
N ARG A 124 -20.31 -11.78 -2.98
CA ARG A 124 -19.87 -10.50 -2.37
C ARG A 124 -19.79 -9.35 -3.38
N GLN A 125 -20.17 -9.58 -4.64
CA GLN A 125 -20.41 -8.53 -5.64
C GLN A 125 -21.90 -8.17 -5.58
N SER A 126 -22.23 -6.91 -5.27
CA SER A 126 -23.63 -6.47 -5.24
C SER A 126 -24.18 -6.23 -6.65
N ASP A 127 -23.33 -5.83 -7.59
CA ASP A 127 -23.63 -5.64 -9.02
C ASP A 127 -22.33 -5.70 -9.85
N ALA A 128 -22.42 -5.43 -11.16
CA ALA A 128 -21.30 -5.53 -12.11
C ALA A 128 -20.20 -4.44 -11.92
N SER A 129 -20.48 -3.38 -11.17
CA SER A 129 -19.64 -2.19 -11.00
C SER A 129 -19.26 -1.89 -9.55
N THR A 130 -19.79 -2.66 -8.60
CA THR A 130 -19.58 -2.44 -7.17
C THR A 130 -18.74 -3.56 -6.56
N VAL A 131 -17.69 -3.15 -5.85
CA VAL A 131 -16.79 -4.04 -5.11
C VAL A 131 -16.86 -3.73 -3.62
N THR A 132 -16.85 -4.77 -2.80
CA THR A 132 -16.82 -4.63 -1.34
C THR A 132 -15.36 -4.56 -0.87
N ALA A 133 -15.00 -3.49 -0.16
CA ALA A 133 -13.73 -3.38 0.53
C ALA A 133 -13.87 -3.74 2.02
N TYR A 134 -12.77 -4.14 2.65
CA TYR A 134 -12.73 -4.46 4.08
C TYR A 134 -12.09 -3.33 4.85
N LEU A 135 -12.66 -2.98 6.00
CA LEU A 135 -12.09 -2.01 6.92
C LEU A 135 -11.45 -2.73 8.09
N PHE A 136 -10.16 -2.48 8.30
CA PHE A 136 -9.41 -2.96 9.45
C PHE A 136 -9.11 -1.78 10.37
N PRO A 137 -9.52 -1.80 11.65
CA PRO A 137 -9.21 -0.72 12.57
C PRO A 137 -7.71 -0.52 12.72
N LEU A 138 -7.26 0.72 12.64
CA LEU A 138 -5.91 1.10 13.02
C LEU A 138 -5.92 1.32 14.54
N THR A 139 -5.38 0.37 15.28
CA THR A 139 -5.06 0.63 16.69
C THR A 139 -3.91 1.64 16.71
N ASN A 140 -4.17 2.82 17.29
CA ASN A 140 -3.11 3.75 17.65
C ASN A 140 -2.27 3.07 18.73
N ALA A 141 -1.21 2.37 18.31
CA ALA A 141 -0.17 1.92 19.21
C ALA A 141 0.65 3.15 19.63
N ASN A 142 0.06 3.99 20.48
CA ASN A 142 0.82 4.90 21.32
C ASN A 142 1.25 4.10 22.55
N LYS A 143 2.50 3.62 22.51
CA LYS A 143 3.31 3.40 23.71
C LYS A 143 4.68 3.98 23.46
#